data_AF-A0A968A5H6-F1
#
_entry.id   AF-A0A968A5H6-F1
#
_cell.length_a   1.000
_cell.length_b   1.000
_cell.length_c   1.000
_cell.angle_alpha   90.00
_cell.angle_beta   90.00
_cell.angle_gamma   90.00
#
_symmetry.space_group_name_H-M   'P 1'
#
loop_
_entity.id
_entity.type
_entity.pdbx_description
1 polymer ?
#
loop_
_entity_poly.entity_id
_entity_poly.type
_entity_poly.pdbx_seq_one_letter_code
_entity_poly.pdbx_strand_id
1 'polypeptide(L)'
;AVEGNDLLQQVKRIILEELTAKQRKAMVAIAIKNVPLEEVARRMGTNRNALYKLMHDSRRRLKHRLEREGLTTQAIFEVFENR
;
A
#
# COMPACT_ATOMS: atom_id res chain seq x y z
N ALA A 1 11.13 -7.64 -20.94
CA ALA A 1 10.04 -6.93 -20.26
C ALA A 1 10.08 -7.33 -18.80
N VAL A 2 9.79 -6.41 -17.86
CA VAL A 2 9.54 -6.84 -16.47
C VAL A 2 8.28 -7.70 -16.52
N GLU A 3 8.40 -8.99 -16.24
CA GLU A 3 7.24 -9.87 -16.21
C GLU A 3 6.36 -9.47 -15.02
N GLY A 4 5.03 -9.52 -15.17
CA GLY A 4 4.13 -9.05 -14.09
C GLY A 4 4.30 -9.77 -12.75
N ASN A 5 4.92 -10.96 -12.72
CA ASN A 5 5.32 -11.63 -11.48
C ASN A 5 6.48 -10.90 -10.79
N ASP A 6 7.48 -10.46 -11.54
CA ASP A 6 8.64 -9.73 -11.01
C ASP A 6 8.22 -8.37 -10.44
N LEU A 7 7.31 -7.67 -11.12
CA LEU A 7 6.71 -6.43 -10.62
C LEU A 7 6.00 -6.66 -9.28
N LEU A 8 5.18 -7.71 -9.17
CA LEU A 8 4.49 -8.05 -7.93
C LEU A 8 5.46 -8.35 -6.78
N GLN A 9 6.56 -9.06 -7.04
CA GLN A 9 7.57 -9.32 -6.02
C GLN A 9 8.28 -8.03 -5.58
N GLN A 10 8.60 -7.13 -6.52
CA GLN A 10 9.24 -5.86 -6.21
C GLN A 10 8.32 -4.95 -5.39
N VAL A 11 7.05 -4.82 -5.76
CA VAL A 11 6.05 -4.06 -5.00
C VAL A 11 5.85 -4.66 -3.61
N LYS A 12 5.76 -5.99 -3.50
CA LYS A 12 5.64 -6.69 -2.20
C LYS A 12 6.84 -6.40 -1.31
N ARG A 13 8.05 -6.45 -1.85
CA ARG A 13 9.28 -6.13 -1.12
C ARG A 13 9.26 -4.68 -0.61
N ILE A 14 8.92 -3.73 -1.48
CA ILE A 14 8.79 -2.30 -1.10
C ILE A 14 7.80 -2.10 0.05
N ILE A 15 6.63 -2.76 -0.02
CA ILE A 15 5.63 -2.68 1.07
C ILE A 15 6.17 -3.24 2.38
N LEU A 16 6.95 -4.32 2.34
CA LEU A 16 7.52 -4.94 3.54
C LEU A 16 8.64 -4.09 4.16
N GLU A 17 9.43 -3.40 3.35
CA GLU A 17 10.53 -2.53 3.78
C GLU A 17 10.04 -1.17 4.30
N GLU A 18 9.09 -0.53 3.61
CA GLU A 18 8.68 0.86 3.91
C GLU A 18 7.64 0.99 5.02
N LEU A 19 6.78 -0.03 5.17
CA LEU A 19 5.66 0.02 6.09
C LEU A 19 5.90 -0.87 7.30
N THR A 20 5.61 -0.34 8.49
CA THR A 20 5.52 -1.15 9.70
C THR A 20 4.41 -2.19 9.59
N ALA A 21 4.47 -3.25 10.42
CA ALA A 21 3.41 -4.25 10.50
C ALA A 21 2.02 -3.63 10.77
N LYS A 22 1.96 -2.58 11.61
CA LYS A 22 0.73 -1.83 11.92
C LYS A 22 0.19 -1.10 10.69
N GLN A 23 1.06 -0.42 9.94
CA GLN A 23 0.68 0.27 8.70
C GLN A 23 0.18 -0.71 7.63
N ARG A 24 0.89 -1.83 7.41
CA ARG A 24 0.45 -2.87 6.47
C ARG A 24 -0.90 -3.45 6.84
N LYS A 25 -1.12 -3.76 8.14
CA LYS A 25 -2.41 -4.29 8.62
C LYS A 25 -3.56 -3.33 8.33
N ALA A 26 -3.38 -2.03 8.60
CA ALA A 26 -4.39 -1.01 8.31
C ALA A 26 -4.64 -0.86 6.81
N MET A 27 -3.56 -0.79 6.00
CA MET A 27 -3.65 -0.68 4.54
C MET A 27 -4.43 -1.86 3.93
N VAL A 28 -4.12 -3.10 4.33
CA VAL A 28 -4.83 -4.29 3.84
C VAL A 28 -6.30 -4.25 4.25
N ALA A 29 -6.60 -3.94 5.52
CA ALA A 29 -7.97 -3.91 6.00
C ALA A 29 -8.82 -2.88 5.25
N ILE A 30 -8.29 -1.67 5.06
CA ILE A 30 -9.04 -0.54 4.51
C ILE A 30 -9.05 -0.56 2.98
N ALA A 31 -7.88 -0.69 2.33
CA ALA A 31 -7.75 -0.48 0.88
C ALA A 31 -8.00 -1.75 0.05
N ILE A 32 -7.83 -2.94 0.64
CA ILE A 32 -8.01 -4.22 -0.09
C ILE A 32 -9.30 -4.90 0.35
N LYS A 33 -9.50 -5.03 1.67
CA LYS A 33 -10.68 -5.70 2.24
C LYS A 33 -11.89 -4.78 2.40
N ASN A 34 -11.75 -3.49 2.07
CA ASN A 34 -12.81 -2.48 2.19
C ASN A 34 -13.51 -2.46 3.57
N VAL A 35 -12.77 -2.79 4.63
CA VAL A 35 -13.31 -2.74 6.00
C VAL A 35 -13.53 -1.28 6.38
N PRO A 36 -14.69 -0.92 6.94
CA PRO A 36 -14.96 0.44 7.39
C PRO A 36 -13.89 0.96 8.36
N LEU A 37 -13.50 2.22 8.19
CA LEU A 37 -12.36 2.80 8.91
C LEU A 37 -12.60 2.82 10.43
N GLU A 38 -13.83 3.03 10.87
CA GLU A 38 -14.29 2.93 12.27
C GLU A 38 -14.05 1.55 12.85
N GLU A 39 -14.39 0.52 12.09
CA GLU A 39 -14.25 -0.87 12.54
C GLU A 39 -12.77 -1.25 12.64
N VAL A 40 -11.94 -0.77 11.72
CA VAL A 40 -10.48 -0.91 11.82
C VAL A 40 -9.94 -0.14 13.03
N ALA A 41 -10.45 1.07 13.30
CA ALA A 41 -10.05 1.87 14.46
C ALA A 41 -10.30 1.12 15.76
N ARG A 42 -11.52 0.56 15.90
CA ARG A 42 -11.93 -0.24 17.05
C ARG A 42 -11.07 -1.48 17.22
N ARG A 43 -10.87 -2.28 16.15
CA ARG A 43 -10.04 -3.50 16.17
C ARG A 43 -8.57 -3.24 16.49
N MET A 44 -8.07 -2.05 16.18
CA MET A 44 -6.67 -1.66 16.39
C MET A 44 -6.46 -0.83 17.67
N GLY A 45 -7.50 -0.62 18.49
CA GLY A 45 -7.40 0.18 19.73
C GLY A 45 -6.98 1.62 19.45
N THR A 46 -7.50 2.23 18.40
CA THR A 46 -7.16 3.59 17.98
C THR A 46 -8.40 4.38 17.55
N ASN A 47 -8.23 5.58 17.00
CA ASN A 47 -9.32 6.43 16.53
C ASN A 47 -9.21 6.74 15.02
N ARG A 48 -10.30 7.26 14.44
CA ARG A 48 -10.38 7.63 13.01
C ARG A 48 -9.23 8.55 12.60
N ASN A 49 -8.97 9.61 13.36
CA ASN A 49 -7.95 10.62 13.01
C ASN A 49 -6.53 10.01 12.93
N ALA A 50 -6.19 9.14 13.88
CA ALA A 50 -4.92 8.42 13.87
C ALA A 50 -4.82 7.47 12.67
N LEU A 51 -5.89 6.77 12.33
CA LEU A 51 -5.91 5.91 11.13
C LEU A 51 -5.83 6.70 9.83
N TYR A 52 -6.52 7.84 9.70
CA TYR A 52 -6.40 8.71 8.54
C TYR A 52 -4.96 9.15 8.32
N LYS A 53 -4.30 9.65 9.37
CA LYS A 53 -2.90 10.08 9.32
C LYS A 53 -1.97 8.91 8.97
N LEU A 54 -2.19 7.75 9.58
CA LEU A 54 -1.42 6.53 9.32
C LEU A 54 -1.56 6.07 7.86
N MET A 55 -2.78 6.06 7.32
CA MET A 55 -3.04 5.69 5.92
C MET A 55 -2.43 6.70 4.95
N HIS A 56 -2.55 8.00 5.23
CA HIS A 56 -1.96 9.05 4.43
C HIS A 56 -0.42 8.92 4.39
N ASP A 57 0.22 8.78 5.55
CA ASP A 57 1.68 8.60 5.65
C ASP A 57 2.13 7.34 4.89
N SER A 58 1.43 6.22 5.07
CA SER A 58 1.72 4.96 4.37
C SER A 58 1.66 5.12 2.86
N ARG A 59 0.61 5.77 2.33
CA ARG A 59 0.47 6.03 0.88
C ARG A 59 1.60 6.90 0.35
N ARG A 60 1.96 7.98 1.06
CA ARG A 60 3.06 8.86 0.62
C ARG A 60 4.41 8.14 0.59
N ARG A 61 4.73 7.36 1.63
CA ARG A 61 5.97 6.57 1.67
C ARG A 61 6.06 5.59 0.52
N LEU A 62 5.01 4.80 0.31
CA LEU A 62 4.95 3.85 -0.80
C LEU A 62 5.08 4.56 -2.15
N LYS A 63 4.33 5.64 -2.39
CA LYS A 63 4.41 6.41 -3.62
C LYS A 63 5.84 6.86 -3.90
N HIS A 64 6.49 7.53 -2.94
CA HIS A 64 7.85 8.00 -3.10
C HIS A 64 8.85 6.86 -3.33
N ARG A 65 8.70 5.73 -2.63
CA ARG A 65 9.59 4.59 -2.81
C ARG A 65 9.44 3.93 -4.17
N LEU A 66 8.20 3.80 -4.66
CA LEU A 66 7.88 3.27 -5.98
C LEU A 66 8.43 4.18 -7.09
N GLU A 67 8.22 5.50 -6.98
CA GLU A 67 8.75 6.49 -7.93
C GLU A 67 10.29 6.43 -8.02
N ARG A 68 10.98 6.26 -6.86
CA ARG A 68 12.44 6.09 -6.82
C ARG A 68 12.94 4.81 -7.51
N GLU A 69 12.10 3.79 -7.64
CA GLU A 69 12.43 2.53 -8.35
C GLU A 69 12.00 2.58 -9.82
N GLY A 70 11.53 3.74 -10.31
CA GLY A 70 10.98 3.87 -11.67
C GLY A 70 9.61 3.22 -11.84
N LEU A 71 9.00 2.74 -10.76
CA LEU A 71 7.67 2.12 -10.74
C LEU A 71 6.59 3.21 -10.64
N THR A 72 6.45 3.99 -11.71
CA THR A 72 5.38 4.99 -11.80
C THR A 72 4.03 4.29 -11.89
N THR A 73 2.96 5.00 -11.51
CA THR A 73 1.59 4.49 -11.64
C THR A 73 1.29 4.04 -13.07
N GLN A 74 1.77 4.80 -14.07
CA GLN A 74 1.60 4.49 -15.49
C GLN A 74 2.27 3.17 -15.86
N ALA A 75 3.54 2.99 -15.48
CA ALA A 75 4.28 1.76 -15.76
C ALA A 75 3.63 0.54 -15.10
N ILE A 76 3.06 0.70 -13.91
CA ILE A 76 2.32 -0.36 -13.23
C ILE A 76 1.05 -0.71 -14.01
N PHE A 77 0.25 0.29 -14.42
CA PHE A 77 -0.97 0.06 -15.21
C PHE A 77 -0.68 -0.67 -16.52
N GLU A 78 0.33 -0.25 -17.26
CA GLU A 78 0.73 -0.88 -18.54
C GLU A 78 1.05 -2.37 -18.39
N VAL A 79 1.63 -2.79 -17.27
CA VAL A 79 1.95 -4.21 -17.01
C VAL A 79 0.69 -5.04 -16.72
N PHE A 80 -0.36 -4.43 -16.17
CA PHE A 80 -1.60 -5.13 -15.80
C PHE A 80 -2.73 -5.01 -16.82
N GLU A 81 -2.74 -3.98 -17.67
CA GLU A 81 -3.70 -3.83 -18.78
C GLU A 81 -3.34 -4.69 -20.00
N ASN A 82 -2.05 -4.98 -20.20
CA ASN A 82 -1.57 -5.84 -21.29
C ASN A 82 -1.61 -7.35 -20.93
N ARG A 83 -2.50 -7.75 -20.02
CA ARG A 83 -2.69 -9.15 -19.59
C ARG A 83 -4.09 -9.66 -19.91
#